data_AF-A0A484H6Z1-F1
#
_entry.id   AF-A0A484H6Z1-F1
#
_cell.length_a   1.000
_cell.length_b   1.000
_cell.length_c   1.000
_cell.angle_alpha   90.00
_cell.angle_beta   90.00
_cell.angle_gamma   90.00
#
_symmetry.space_group_name_H-M   'P 1'
#
loop_
_entity.id
_entity.type
_entity.pdbx_description
1 polymer ?
#
loop_
_entity_poly.entity_id
_entity_poly.type
_entity_poly.pdbx_seq_one_letter_code
_entity_poly.pdbx_strand_id
1 'polypeptide(L)'
;MIFYPQERIGLFIDGSNLYAAARALGFDIDYKRLLQVFASKGRLIRSFYYTALFEDQEYSPIRPLVDWLDYNGYTIVTKPTKEFIDASGNRKIKGNMDIELAIDVMEMAEHLDHVVLFSGDGDFRRLVEAVQRKGLRVTIVSTANSQPPMIADELRRQADVFIELLELEPAVSRMVAGRTMSPDNRSMVEGRYAMIEPVMMGLPGNGDEEADEATFESSH
;
A
#
# COMPACT_ATOMS: atom_id res chain seq x y z
N MET A 1 -7.53 11.40 15.10
CA MET A 1 -6.17 10.94 14.76
C MET A 1 -5.16 11.91 15.35
N ILE A 2 -4.27 11.45 16.24
CA ILE A 2 -3.25 12.31 16.86
C ILE A 2 -1.96 12.21 16.04
N PHE A 3 -1.81 13.10 15.06
CA PHE A 3 -0.53 13.39 14.41
C PHE A 3 -0.11 14.80 14.81
N TYR A 4 1.19 15.03 14.96
CA TYR A 4 1.69 16.38 15.20
C TYR A 4 2.41 16.91 13.95
N PRO A 5 2.14 18.15 13.50
CA PRO A 5 2.72 18.70 12.27
C PRO A 5 4.25 18.69 12.20
N GLN A 6 4.92 18.70 13.35
CA GLN A 6 6.39 18.67 13.46
C GLN A 6 7.00 17.27 13.41
N GLU A 7 6.21 16.20 13.60
CA GLU A 7 6.72 14.83 13.62
C GLU A 7 7.35 14.44 12.28
N ARG A 8 8.50 13.79 12.36
CA ARG A 8 9.11 13.05 11.25
C ARG A 8 8.41 11.71 11.09
N ILE A 9 7.64 11.56 10.03
CA ILE A 9 6.80 10.40 9.78
C ILE A 9 7.50 9.47 8.77
N GLY A 10 7.51 8.17 9.06
CA GLY A 10 7.86 7.13 8.10
C GLY A 10 6.66 6.23 7.83
N LEU A 11 6.34 5.98 6.55
CA LEU A 11 5.33 5.01 6.15
C LEU A 11 6.01 3.70 5.77
N PHE A 12 5.48 2.60 6.29
CA PHE A 12 5.94 1.25 6.01
C PHE A 12 4.74 0.41 5.57
N ILE A 13 4.69 0.08 4.29
CA ILE A 13 3.51 -0.52 3.67
C ILE A 13 3.80 -1.96 3.27
N ASP A 14 3.21 -2.91 3.99
CA ASP A 14 3.12 -4.28 3.53
C ASP A 14 2.10 -4.32 2.38
N GLY A 15 2.61 -4.42 1.15
CA GLY A 15 1.79 -4.36 -0.06
C GLY A 15 0.78 -5.51 -0.13
N SER A 16 1.14 -6.69 0.37
CA SER A 16 0.27 -7.86 0.36
C SER A 16 -0.89 -7.71 1.35
N ASN A 17 -0.59 -7.23 2.55
CA ASN A 17 -1.57 -7.05 3.61
C ASN A 17 -2.51 -5.87 3.32
N LEU A 18 -1.96 -4.74 2.84
CA LEU A 18 -2.76 -3.58 2.44
C LEU A 18 -3.69 -3.91 1.27
N TYR A 19 -3.20 -4.65 0.26
CA TYR A 19 -4.04 -5.09 -0.86
C TYR A 19 -5.18 -6.00 -0.38
N ALA A 20 -4.87 -7.00 0.46
CA ALA A 20 -5.88 -7.91 1.01
C ALA A 20 -6.95 -7.14 1.81
N ALA A 21 -6.53 -6.19 2.66
CA ALA A 21 -7.44 -5.37 3.45
C ALA A 21 -8.35 -4.48 2.58
N ALA A 22 -7.80 -3.77 1.59
CA ALA A 22 -8.58 -2.93 0.68
C ALA A 22 -9.59 -3.76 -0.14
N ARG A 23 -9.17 -4.93 -0.63
CA ARG A 23 -10.03 -5.88 -1.34
C ARG A 23 -11.17 -6.39 -0.46
N ALA A 24 -10.90 -6.71 0.80
CA ALA A 24 -11.92 -7.14 1.75
C ALA A 24 -12.95 -6.03 2.06
N LEU A 25 -12.52 -4.76 2.01
CA LEU A 25 -13.37 -3.59 2.18
C LEU A 25 -14.07 -3.13 0.89
N GLY A 26 -13.70 -3.67 -0.26
CA GLY A 26 -14.36 -3.42 -1.54
C GLY A 26 -13.98 -2.11 -2.24
N PHE A 27 -12.80 -1.54 -1.95
CA PHE A 27 -12.31 -0.34 -2.65
C PHE A 27 -10.85 -0.46 -3.10
N ASP A 28 -10.49 0.36 -4.09
CA ASP A 28 -9.11 0.46 -4.60
C ASP A 28 -8.40 1.70 -4.06
N ILE A 29 -7.13 1.54 -3.69
CA ILE A 29 -6.31 2.61 -3.12
C ILE A 29 -5.68 3.47 -4.22
N ASP A 30 -5.87 4.78 -4.10
CA ASP A 30 -5.08 5.80 -4.76
C ASP A 30 -3.85 6.11 -3.89
N TYR A 31 -2.71 5.52 -4.26
CA TYR A 31 -1.45 5.68 -3.53
C TYR A 31 -0.90 7.11 -3.58
N LYS A 32 -1.28 7.93 -4.57
CA LYS A 32 -0.91 9.35 -4.60
C LYS A 32 -1.61 10.08 -3.47
N ARG A 33 -2.91 9.86 -3.33
CA ARG A 33 -3.72 10.45 -2.27
C ARG A 33 -3.31 9.93 -0.90
N LEU A 34 -3.01 8.63 -0.77
CA LEU A 34 -2.48 8.07 0.48
C LEU A 34 -1.22 8.81 0.91
N LEU A 35 -0.25 8.99 0.01
CA LEU A 35 0.98 9.72 0.31
C LEU A 35 0.68 11.16 0.75
N GLN A 36 -0.21 11.86 0.03
CA GLN A 36 -0.63 13.23 0.35
C GLN A 36 -1.33 13.34 1.70
N VAL A 37 -2.18 12.38 2.06
CA VAL A 37 -2.86 12.35 3.36
C VAL A 37 -1.83 12.39 4.48
N PHE A 38 -0.83 11.50 4.46
CA PHE A 38 0.18 11.45 5.53
C PHE A 38 1.21 12.58 5.46
N ALA A 39 1.56 13.04 4.25
CA ALA A 39 2.39 14.24 4.07
C ALA A 39 1.71 15.51 4.63
N SER A 40 0.37 15.55 4.67
CA SER A 40 -0.35 16.67 5.30
C SER A 40 -0.39 16.62 6.83
N LYS A 41 -0.03 15.48 7.44
CA LYS A 41 -0.11 15.28 8.91
C LYS A 41 1.17 15.63 9.64
N GLY A 42 2.31 15.66 8.95
CA GLY A 42 3.62 15.95 9.52
C GLY A 42 4.71 15.97 8.45
N ARG A 43 5.96 15.91 8.86
CA ARG A 43 7.11 15.87 7.96
C ARG A 43 7.33 14.44 7.48
N LEU A 44 6.75 14.08 6.34
CA LEU A 44 6.98 12.77 5.73
C LEU A 44 8.44 12.63 5.27
N ILE A 45 9.19 11.71 5.89
CA ILE A 45 10.62 11.49 5.63
C ILE A 45 10.85 10.39 4.59
N ARG A 46 10.15 9.26 4.75
CA ARG A 46 10.22 8.13 3.82
C ARG A 46 8.87 7.45 3.71
N SER A 47 8.62 6.85 2.56
CA SER A 47 7.51 5.92 2.36
C SER A 47 8.05 4.67 1.68
N PHE A 48 7.98 3.54 2.37
CA PHE A 48 8.46 2.26 1.89
C PHE A 48 7.27 1.38 1.50
N TYR A 49 7.38 0.72 0.34
CA TYR A 49 6.40 -0.26 -0.12
C TYR A 49 7.09 -1.61 -0.33
N TYR A 50 6.62 -2.61 0.41
CA TYR A 50 7.22 -3.94 0.45
C TYR A 50 6.37 -4.91 -0.38
N THR A 51 6.97 -5.55 -1.37
CA THR A 51 6.26 -6.53 -2.19
C THR A 51 7.16 -7.61 -2.75
N ALA A 52 6.60 -8.80 -2.93
CA ALA A 52 7.30 -9.93 -3.50
C ALA A 52 7.02 -9.98 -5.02
N LEU A 53 8.08 -10.06 -5.83
CA LEU A 53 7.97 -10.14 -7.28
C LEU A 53 8.32 -11.55 -7.75
N PHE A 54 7.55 -12.09 -8.70
CA PHE A 54 7.87 -13.34 -9.38
C PHE A 54 8.91 -13.06 -10.47
N GLU A 55 10.05 -13.75 -10.41
CA GLU A 55 11.09 -13.65 -11.44
C GLU A 55 10.74 -14.45 -12.70
N ASP A 56 10.08 -15.61 -12.53
CA ASP A 56 9.88 -16.60 -13.61
C ASP A 56 8.66 -16.30 -14.52
N GLN A 57 7.93 -15.22 -14.26
CA GLN A 57 6.84 -14.77 -15.13
C GLN A 57 7.30 -13.53 -15.91
N GLU A 58 7.25 -13.64 -17.25
CA GLU A 58 7.56 -12.56 -18.19
C GLU A 58 6.70 -11.31 -17.94
N TYR A 59 5.53 -11.48 -17.30
CA TYR A 59 4.65 -10.42 -16.85
C TYR A 59 4.15 -10.68 -15.42
N SER A 60 4.49 -9.80 -14.48
CA SER A 60 3.87 -9.81 -13.14
C SER A 60 2.80 -8.70 -13.08
N PRO A 61 1.54 -9.02 -12.71
CA PRO A 61 0.45 -8.04 -12.68
C PRO A 61 0.68 -6.82 -11.79
N ILE A 62 1.60 -6.92 -10.82
CA ILE A 62 1.93 -5.81 -9.90
C ILE A 62 3.06 -4.91 -10.41
N ARG A 63 3.81 -5.31 -11.46
CA ARG A 63 4.94 -4.51 -11.99
C ARG A 63 4.55 -3.08 -12.35
N PRO A 64 3.46 -2.82 -13.10
CA PRO A 64 3.13 -1.43 -13.43
C PRO A 64 2.74 -0.60 -12.20
N LEU A 65 2.19 -1.23 -11.14
CA LEU A 65 1.95 -0.55 -9.87
C LEU A 65 3.29 -0.22 -9.19
N VAL A 66 4.21 -1.18 -9.15
CA VAL A 66 5.56 -0.98 -8.58
C VAL A 66 6.30 0.15 -9.30
N ASP A 67 6.33 0.13 -10.62
CA ASP A 67 6.96 1.17 -11.43
C ASP A 67 6.33 2.53 -11.13
N TRP A 68 4.99 2.60 -11.12
CA TRP A 68 4.29 3.84 -10.79
C TRP A 68 4.63 4.34 -9.38
N LEU A 69 4.70 3.46 -8.38
CA LEU A 69 5.02 3.83 -7.00
C LEU A 69 6.45 4.40 -6.91
N ASP A 70 7.42 3.78 -7.57
CA ASP A 70 8.82 4.21 -7.59
C ASP A 70 8.96 5.62 -8.18
N TYR A 71 8.28 5.89 -9.30
CA TYR A 71 8.23 7.23 -9.90
C TYR A 71 7.47 8.27 -9.06
N ASN A 72 6.58 7.84 -8.15
CA ASN A 72 5.69 8.74 -7.39
C ASN A 72 6.06 8.85 -5.89
N GLY A 73 7.33 8.63 -5.56
CA GLY A 73 7.89 8.99 -4.25
C GLY A 73 7.88 7.88 -3.19
N TYR A 74 7.53 6.66 -3.58
CA TYR A 74 7.72 5.48 -2.74
C TYR A 74 9.10 4.87 -2.99
N THR A 75 9.73 4.40 -1.93
CA THR A 75 10.90 3.52 -2.00
C THR A 75 10.40 2.08 -2.05
N ILE A 76 10.63 1.40 -3.18
CA ILE A 76 10.17 0.02 -3.35
C ILE A 76 11.22 -0.94 -2.80
N VAL A 77 10.80 -1.84 -1.93
CA VAL A 77 11.60 -2.96 -1.46
C VAL A 77 10.99 -4.23 -2.04
N THR A 78 11.77 -4.92 -2.87
CA THR A 78 11.32 -6.14 -3.55
C THR A 78 12.17 -7.34 -3.18
N LYS A 79 11.53 -8.50 -3.17
CA LYS A 79 12.20 -9.79 -3.04
C LYS A 79 11.83 -10.70 -4.19
N PRO A 80 12.83 -11.35 -4.83
CA PRO A 80 12.54 -12.36 -5.83
C PRO A 80 11.89 -13.57 -5.16
N THR A 81 10.73 -13.95 -5.67
CA THR A 81 9.94 -15.05 -5.14
C THR A 81 10.11 -16.28 -6.01
N LYS A 82 10.48 -17.41 -5.41
CA LYS A 82 10.53 -18.71 -6.08
C LYS A 82 9.32 -19.55 -5.68
N GLU A 83 8.65 -20.16 -6.66
CA GLU A 83 7.62 -21.17 -6.40
C GLU A 83 8.29 -22.44 -5.89
N PHE A 84 7.86 -22.93 -4.72
CA PHE A 84 8.26 -24.24 -4.22
C PHE A 84 7.04 -25.17 -4.23
N ILE A 85 7.19 -26.33 -4.86
CA ILE A 85 6.19 -27.40 -4.74
C ILE A 85 6.53 -28.15 -3.45
N ASP A 86 5.62 -28.17 -2.49
CA ASP A 86 5.81 -28.98 -1.29
C ASP A 86 5.72 -30.48 -1.61
N ALA A 87 6.15 -31.33 -0.67
CA ALA A 87 6.12 -32.79 -0.86
C ALA A 87 4.71 -33.37 -1.09
N SER A 88 3.66 -32.57 -0.87
CA SER A 88 2.26 -32.91 -1.09
C SER A 88 1.73 -32.42 -2.44
N GLY A 89 2.58 -31.82 -3.28
CA GLY A 89 2.20 -31.32 -4.61
C GLY A 89 1.56 -29.93 -4.60
N ASN A 90 1.48 -29.25 -3.45
CA ASN A 90 0.92 -27.90 -3.39
C ASN A 90 2.00 -26.87 -3.74
N ARG A 91 1.64 -25.92 -4.59
CA ARG A 91 2.48 -24.74 -4.84
C ARG A 91 2.44 -23.85 -3.61
N LYS A 92 3.58 -23.69 -2.94
CA LYS A 92 3.80 -22.67 -1.92
C LYS A 92 4.65 -21.57 -2.50
N ILE A 93 4.05 -20.39 -2.57
CA ILE A 93 4.75 -19.14 -2.85
C ILE A 93 5.28 -18.66 -1.50
N LYS A 94 6.61 -18.54 -1.37
CA LYS A 94 7.26 -18.08 -0.14
C LYS A 94 7.97 -16.76 -0.42
N GLY A 95 7.37 -15.66 0.04
CA GLY A 95 7.88 -14.32 -0.17
C GLY A 95 7.23 -13.30 0.76
N ASN A 96 7.16 -13.57 2.06
CA ASN A 96 6.83 -12.50 3.00
C ASN A 96 8.01 -11.51 3.07
N MET A 97 7.66 -10.24 3.27
CA MET A 97 8.62 -9.14 3.34
C MET A 97 8.88 -8.70 4.79
N ASP A 98 8.39 -9.46 5.76
CA ASP A 98 8.32 -9.05 7.16
C ASP A 98 9.68 -8.80 7.77
N ILE A 99 10.70 -9.58 7.37
CA ILE A 99 12.07 -9.42 7.83
C ILE A 99 12.67 -8.14 7.29
N GLU A 100 12.57 -7.92 5.98
CA GLU A 100 13.07 -6.72 5.30
C GLU A 100 12.39 -5.47 5.88
N LEU A 101 11.07 -5.50 6.03
CA LEU A 101 10.29 -4.43 6.66
C LEU A 101 10.74 -4.17 8.10
N ALA A 102 10.90 -5.21 8.91
CA ALA A 102 11.30 -5.05 10.31
C ALA A 102 12.71 -4.46 10.46
N ILE A 103 13.64 -4.85 9.59
CA ILE A 103 14.99 -4.30 9.54
C ILE A 103 14.92 -2.80 9.20
N ASP A 104 14.25 -2.44 8.11
CA ASP A 104 14.17 -1.06 7.64
C ASP A 104 13.47 -0.13 8.65
N VAL A 105 12.43 -0.61 9.34
CA VAL A 105 11.78 0.13 10.43
C VAL A 105 12.77 0.40 11.57
N MET A 106 13.57 -0.60 11.95
CA MET A 106 14.54 -0.47 13.05
C MET A 106 15.70 0.45 12.70
N GLU A 107 16.18 0.43 11.45
CA GLU A 107 17.21 1.34 10.96
C GLU A 107 16.70 2.79 10.89
N MET A 108 15.48 2.98 10.42
CA MET A 108 14.86 4.31 10.34
C MET A 108 14.45 4.88 11.69
N ALA A 109 14.41 4.07 12.76
CA ALA A 109 13.91 4.49 14.05
C ALA A 109 14.62 5.75 14.59
N GLU A 110 15.92 5.91 14.34
CA GLU A 110 16.68 7.06 14.83
C GLU A 110 16.39 8.37 14.07
N HIS A 111 15.72 8.26 12.92
CA HIS A 111 15.42 9.36 12.02
C HIS A 111 13.95 9.78 12.03
N LEU A 112 13.11 9.03 12.73
CA LEU A 112 11.67 9.21 12.77
C LEU A 112 11.21 9.53 14.20
N ASP A 113 10.08 10.22 14.29
CA ASP A 113 9.34 10.40 15.54
C ASP A 113 8.10 9.49 15.57
N HIS A 114 7.60 9.11 14.38
CA HIS A 114 6.36 8.38 14.21
C HIS A 114 6.44 7.38 13.06
N VAL A 115 6.21 6.10 13.37
CA VAL A 115 6.06 5.01 12.40
C VAL A 115 4.58 4.79 12.09
N VAL A 116 4.23 4.79 10.81
CA VAL A 116 2.91 4.35 10.34
C VAL A 116 3.10 3.04 9.59
N LEU A 117 2.63 1.95 10.17
CA LEU A 117 2.73 0.60 9.59
C LEU A 117 1.37 0.19 9.04
N PHE A 118 1.33 -0.07 7.73
CA PHE A 118 0.17 -0.65 7.07
C PHE A 118 0.33 -2.16 7.02
N SER A 119 -0.10 -2.82 8.09
CA SER A 119 -0.20 -4.28 8.17
C SER A 119 -1.12 -4.65 9.33
N GLY A 120 -1.78 -5.80 9.21
CA GLY A 120 -2.54 -6.44 10.27
C GLY A 120 -1.84 -7.62 10.93
N ASP A 121 -0.61 -7.95 10.53
CA ASP A 121 0.09 -9.16 10.97
C ASP A 121 0.59 -9.08 12.42
N GLY A 122 0.18 -10.05 13.25
CA GLY A 122 0.57 -10.16 14.66
C GLY A 122 2.09 -10.30 14.87
N ASP A 123 2.82 -10.82 13.90
CA ASP A 123 4.27 -11.02 13.98
C ASP A 123 5.04 -9.69 14.14
N PHE A 124 4.45 -8.56 13.71
CA PHE A 124 5.02 -7.23 13.91
C PHE A 124 4.89 -6.70 15.35
N ARG A 125 4.17 -7.37 16.24
CA ARG A 125 4.02 -6.91 17.64
C ARG A 125 5.37 -6.62 18.30
N ARG A 126 6.35 -7.52 18.13
CA ARG A 126 7.69 -7.38 18.72
C ARG A 126 8.45 -6.18 18.13
N LEU A 127 8.24 -5.90 16.85
CA LEU A 127 8.79 -4.71 16.19
C LEU A 127 8.21 -3.43 16.80
N VAL A 128 6.88 -3.37 16.97
CA VAL A 128 6.20 -2.24 17.62
C VAL A 128 6.74 -2.00 19.04
N GLU A 129 6.83 -3.06 19.86
CA GLU A 129 7.41 -2.98 21.21
C GLU A 129 8.86 -2.47 21.18
N ALA A 130 9.65 -2.81 20.14
CA ALA A 130 11.04 -2.39 20.03
C ALA A 130 11.20 -0.91 19.67
N VAL A 131 10.42 -0.40 18.71
CA VAL A 131 10.50 1.01 18.30
C VAL A 131 9.88 1.95 19.34
N GLN A 132 8.83 1.52 20.05
CA GLN A 132 8.27 2.29 21.16
C GLN A 132 9.29 2.47 22.28
N ARG A 133 10.09 1.45 22.59
CA ARG A 133 11.21 1.57 23.55
C ARG A 133 12.30 2.54 23.10
N LYS A 134 12.41 2.81 21.81
CA LYS A 134 13.28 3.85 21.25
C LYS A 134 12.65 5.25 21.27
N GLY A 135 11.40 5.38 21.75
CA GLY A 135 10.70 6.64 21.91
C GLY A 135 9.79 7.04 20.73
N LEU A 136 9.64 6.16 19.74
CA LEU A 136 8.78 6.44 18.59
C LEU A 136 7.33 6.14 18.93
N ARG A 137 6.43 6.93 18.35
CA ARG A 137 5.00 6.61 18.31
C ARG A 137 4.72 5.67 17.14
N VAL A 138 3.78 4.75 17.32
CA VAL A 138 3.39 3.78 16.29
C VAL A 138 1.90 3.86 16.01
N THR A 139 1.58 4.15 14.75
CA THR A 139 0.24 3.98 14.20
C THR A 139 0.20 2.69 13.38
N ILE A 140 -0.76 1.83 13.68
CA ILE A 140 -1.13 0.70 12.82
C ILE A 140 -2.33 1.08 11.97
N VAL A 141 -2.22 0.87 10.66
CA VAL A 141 -3.32 1.01 9.71
C VAL A 141 -3.68 -0.38 9.18
N SER A 142 -4.88 -0.85 9.51
CA SER A 142 -5.42 -2.13 9.03
C SER A 142 -6.94 -2.10 9.18
N THR A 143 -7.62 -3.24 9.02
CA THR A 143 -9.07 -3.31 9.17
C THR A 143 -9.52 -4.38 10.17
N ALA A 144 -10.40 -3.98 11.08
CA ALA A 144 -11.16 -4.86 11.95
C ALA A 144 -12.55 -5.18 11.39
N ASN A 145 -12.99 -4.46 10.35
CA ASN A 145 -14.34 -4.53 9.77
C ASN A 145 -14.42 -5.46 8.55
N SER A 146 -13.51 -6.42 8.44
CA SER A 146 -13.51 -7.48 7.42
C SER A 146 -13.85 -8.84 8.04
N GLN A 147 -14.29 -9.79 7.21
CA GLN A 147 -14.49 -11.18 7.64
C GLN A 147 -13.58 -12.13 6.82
N PRO A 148 -12.55 -12.75 7.42
CA PRO A 148 -12.08 -12.55 8.80
C PRO A 148 -11.43 -11.17 9.01
N PRO A 149 -11.31 -10.69 10.28
CA PRO A 149 -10.56 -9.47 10.58
C PRO A 149 -9.12 -9.59 10.09
N MET A 150 -8.60 -8.53 9.46
CA MET A 150 -7.23 -8.51 8.96
C MET A 150 -6.21 -8.12 10.02
N ILE A 151 -6.64 -7.38 11.05
CA ILE A 151 -5.80 -7.00 12.19
C ILE A 151 -5.78 -8.07 13.29
N ALA A 152 -4.58 -8.49 13.71
CA ALA A 152 -4.37 -9.28 14.92
C ALA A 152 -4.62 -8.45 16.20
N ASP A 153 -5.38 -9.00 17.16
CA ASP A 153 -5.75 -8.29 18.39
C ASP A 153 -4.53 -7.85 19.21
N GLU A 154 -3.48 -8.68 19.26
CA GLU A 154 -2.27 -8.35 20.00
C GLU A 154 -1.49 -7.19 19.37
N LEU A 155 -1.44 -7.10 18.03
CA LEU A 155 -0.82 -5.97 17.33
C LEU A 155 -1.63 -4.70 17.57
N ARG A 156 -2.96 -4.79 17.46
CA ARG A 156 -3.86 -3.65 17.69
C ARG A 156 -3.69 -3.06 19.08
N ARG A 157 -3.58 -3.90 20.11
CA ARG A 157 -3.39 -3.47 21.51
C ARG A 157 -2.01 -2.86 21.76
N GLN A 158 -1.01 -3.29 21.01
CA GLN A 158 0.36 -2.83 21.18
C GLN A 158 0.60 -1.45 20.55
N ALA A 159 -0.17 -1.08 19.52
CA ALA A 159 -0.09 0.21 18.85
C ALA A 159 -0.47 1.38 19.76
N ASP A 160 0.18 2.54 19.57
CA ASP A 160 -0.27 3.79 20.23
C ASP A 160 -1.57 4.29 19.61
N VAL A 161 -1.71 4.12 18.29
CA VAL A 161 -2.90 4.50 17.53
C VAL A 161 -3.23 3.38 16.56
N PHE A 162 -4.51 3.00 16.52
CA PHE A 162 -5.06 2.17 15.46
C PHE A 162 -5.92 3.05 14.55
N ILE A 163 -5.66 3.01 13.25
CA ILE A 163 -6.50 3.63 12.22
C ILE A 163 -7.18 2.52 11.46
N GLU A 164 -8.52 2.56 11.46
CA GLU A 164 -9.32 1.69 10.62
C GLU A 164 -9.17 2.13 9.15
N LEU A 165 -8.74 1.22 8.29
CA LEU A 165 -8.50 1.49 6.86
C LEU A 165 -9.75 2.04 6.18
N LEU A 166 -10.94 1.58 6.58
CA LEU A 166 -12.21 2.09 6.06
C LEU A 166 -12.40 3.60 6.36
N GLU A 167 -11.85 4.13 7.45
CA GLU A 167 -11.93 5.57 7.75
C GLU A 167 -11.12 6.43 6.78
N LEU A 168 -10.12 5.83 6.10
CA LEU A 168 -9.31 6.49 5.08
C LEU A 168 -9.96 6.47 3.70
N GLU A 169 -10.91 5.55 3.44
CA GLU A 169 -11.54 5.36 2.13
C GLU A 169 -11.99 6.67 1.46
N PRO A 170 -12.68 7.61 2.13
CA PRO A 170 -13.13 8.84 1.47
C PRO A 170 -11.98 9.71 0.95
N ALA A 171 -10.80 9.61 1.58
CA ALA A 171 -9.62 10.40 1.20
C ALA A 171 -8.70 9.66 0.23
N VAL A 172 -8.67 8.32 0.26
CA VAL A 172 -7.68 7.52 -0.47
C VAL A 172 -8.28 6.56 -1.51
N SER A 173 -9.60 6.51 -1.68
CA SER A 173 -10.21 5.68 -2.72
C SER A 173 -10.00 6.27 -4.11
N ARG A 174 -9.83 5.39 -5.10
CA ARG A 174 -9.93 5.76 -6.51
C ARG A 174 -11.39 6.08 -6.82
N MET A 175 -11.67 7.34 -7.18
CA MET A 175 -12.97 7.68 -7.73
C MET A 175 -13.13 6.98 -9.08
N VAL A 176 -14.00 5.99 -9.16
CA VAL A 176 -14.44 5.45 -10.45
C VAL A 176 -15.29 6.53 -11.12
N ALA A 177 -14.74 7.22 -12.11
CA ALA A 177 -15.49 8.12 -12.96
C ALA A 177 -16.65 7.32 -13.60
N GLY A 178 -17.88 7.47 -13.07
CA GLY A 178 -19.08 6.86 -13.63
C GLY A 178 -20.04 6.14 -12.68
N ARG A 179 -19.80 6.08 -11.36
CA ARG A 179 -20.77 5.53 -10.41
C ARG A 179 -21.32 6.59 -9.45
N THR A 180 -22.35 7.31 -9.90
CA THR A 180 -23.35 7.85 -8.97
C THR A 180 -24.09 6.66 -8.34
N MET A 181 -23.71 6.29 -7.12
CA MET A 181 -24.36 5.23 -6.36
C MET A 181 -25.69 5.76 -5.80
N SER A 182 -26.81 5.35 -6.40
CA SER A 182 -28.12 5.47 -5.77
C SER A 182 -28.29 4.39 -4.68
N PRO A 183 -29.03 4.64 -3.58
CA PRO A 183 -29.04 3.79 -2.39
C PRO A 183 -29.63 2.38 -2.56
N ASP A 184 -30.20 2.06 -3.72
CA ASP A 184 -31.15 0.94 -3.89
C ASP A 184 -30.53 -0.37 -4.40
N ASN A 185 -29.21 -0.40 -4.65
CA ASN A 185 -28.59 -1.53 -5.37
C ASN A 185 -27.83 -2.54 -4.49
N ARG A 186 -28.09 -2.57 -3.17
CA ARG A 186 -27.39 -3.46 -2.22
C ARG A 186 -27.75 -4.94 -2.34
N SER A 187 -28.83 -5.31 -3.03
CA SER A 187 -29.35 -6.69 -3.03
C SER A 187 -29.04 -7.52 -4.29
N MET A 188 -28.26 -7.00 -5.26
CA MET A 188 -27.96 -7.72 -6.52
C MET A 188 -26.50 -8.19 -6.68
N VAL A 189 -25.64 -8.04 -5.68
CA VAL A 189 -24.19 -8.25 -5.84
C VAL A 189 -23.73 -9.70 -5.61
N GLU A 190 -24.55 -10.58 -5.02
CA GLU A 190 -24.12 -11.93 -4.61
C GLU A 190 -24.00 -12.97 -5.76
N GLY A 191 -24.33 -12.62 -7.02
CA GLY A 191 -24.50 -13.62 -8.08
C GLY A 191 -23.54 -13.60 -9.28
N ARG A 192 -22.58 -12.66 -9.39
CA ARG A 192 -21.88 -12.41 -10.68
C ARG A 192 -20.35 -12.30 -10.67
N TYR A 193 -19.66 -12.59 -9.57
CA TYR A 193 -18.20 -12.51 -9.50
C TYR A 193 -17.45 -13.84 -9.69
N ALA A 194 -18.12 -14.87 -10.22
CA ALA A 194 -17.43 -15.94 -10.92
C ALA A 194 -17.40 -15.56 -12.41
N MET A 195 -16.22 -15.50 -13.02
CA MET A 195 -15.95 -15.21 -14.44
C MET A 195 -15.86 -13.72 -14.83
N ILE A 196 -14.79 -13.01 -14.43
CA ILE A 196 -14.30 -11.85 -15.20
C ILE A 196 -12.76 -11.88 -15.25
N GLU A 197 -12.24 -11.97 -16.47
CA GLU A 197 -10.83 -11.84 -16.87
C GLU A 197 -10.19 -10.51 -16.41
N PRO A 198 -8.84 -10.41 -16.34
CA PRO A 198 -8.18 -9.19 -15.87
C PRO A 198 -8.51 -8.00 -16.78
N VAL A 199 -9.34 -7.09 -16.27
CA VAL A 199 -9.63 -5.81 -16.91
C VAL A 199 -8.35 -4.97 -16.90
N MET A 200 -7.94 -4.61 -18.13
CA MET A 200 -6.85 -3.71 -18.47
C MET A 200 -6.72 -2.53 -17.52
N MET A 201 -5.49 -2.33 -17.06
CA MET A 201 -5.02 -1.23 -16.24
C MET A 201 -5.14 0.08 -17.04
N GLY A 202 -6.18 0.86 -16.76
CA GLY A 202 -6.29 2.25 -17.23
C GLY A 202 -5.31 3.12 -16.47
N LEU A 203 -4.09 3.28 -17.00
CA LEU A 203 -3.15 4.30 -16.58
C LEU A 203 -3.70 5.70 -16.94
N PRO A 204 -3.46 6.75 -16.14
CA PRO A 204 -3.72 8.12 -16.61
C PRO A 204 -2.74 8.43 -17.76
N GLY A 205 -3.30 8.76 -18.93
CA GLY A 205 -2.51 9.16 -20.10
C GLY A 205 -1.72 10.43 -19.81
N ASN A 206 -0.42 10.41 -20.11
CA ASN A 206 0.38 11.62 -20.20
C ASN A 206 -0.20 12.45 -21.35
N GLY A 207 -0.65 13.67 -21.03
CA GLY A 207 -0.94 14.67 -22.06
C GLY A 207 0.38 15.13 -22.64
N ASP A 208 0.62 14.82 -23.91
CA ASP A 208 1.69 15.41 -24.70
C ASP A 208 1.35 16.89 -24.92
N GLU A 209 2.11 17.78 -24.29
CA GLU A 209 2.23 19.16 -24.75
C GLU A 209 3.11 19.16 -26.01
N GLU A 210 2.47 19.29 -27.19
CA GLU A 210 3.14 19.65 -28.44
C GLU A 210 3.84 21.00 -28.25
N ALA A 211 5.18 20.98 -28.31
CA ALA A 211 5.99 22.17 -28.44
C ALA A 211 6.11 22.55 -29.93
N ASP A 212 5.71 23.78 -30.25
CA ASP A 212 5.81 24.43 -31.56
C ASP A 212 7.20 24.30 -32.19
N GLU A 213 7.25 23.73 -33.41
CA GLU A 213 8.40 23.83 -34.31
C GLU A 213 8.43 25.22 -34.95
N ALA A 214 9.31 26.09 -34.43
CA ALA A 214 9.70 27.33 -35.07
C ALA A 214 10.70 27.06 -36.21
N THR A 215 10.25 27.37 -37.42
CA THR A 215 11.00 27.64 -38.65
C THR A 215 12.39 28.25 -38.44
N PHE A 216 13.40 27.68 -39.11
CA PHE A 216 14.63 28.39 -39.46
C PHE A 216 15.03 28.09 -40.91
N GLU A 217 14.86 29.08 -41.77
CA GLU A 217 15.52 29.18 -43.07
C GLU A 217 17.04 29.20 -42.87
N SER A 218 17.78 28.52 -43.73
CA SER A 218 19.13 28.96 -44.05
C SER A 218 19.40 28.80 -45.54
N SER A 219 19.75 29.94 -46.12
CA SER A 219 20.24 30.11 -47.48
C SER A 219 21.62 29.47 -47.62
N HIS A 220 21.85 28.72 -48.70
CA HIS A 220 22.94 28.84 -49.69
C HIS A 220 22.88 27.68 -50.68
#